data_AF-A0A920N6D8-F1
#
_entry.id   AF-A0A920N6D8-F1
#
_cell.length_a   1.000
_cell.length_b   1.000
_cell.length_c   1.000
_cell.angle_alpha   90.00
_cell.angle_beta   90.00
_cell.angle_gamma   90.00
#
_symmetry.space_group_name_H-M   'P 1'
#
loop_
_entity.id
_entity.type
_entity.pdbx_description
1 polymer ?
#
loop_
_entity_poly.entity_id
_entity_poly.type
_entity_poly.pdbx_seq_one_letter_code
_entity_poly.pdbx_strand_id
1 'polypeptide(L)'
;MKNFKVANLEPPKGQTDFRINSRRNLLKQLDDLQRRTETSSTIQRDTAYSRAFNLLTSPKTRKAFDPAEETDKLRDRYGRNTFGQSCLLARRLIENGSRFVTVNHFDTVFNVTCWDMHANGSSLDNTYLDYERHLCPQFDQAFTALIEDLEERGLLEDTVVAVLSEFGRTPKLNNRGGRDHYPPAWTNFFVGGGVKGGQVIGSTDKIGAAPHDRPVLPPEVVASVYTAMGIDLETTMMPGPGSRPVRFIEADPIKELFG
;
A
#
# COMPACT_ATOMS: atom_id res chain seq x y z
N MET A 1 -14.63 -16.30 -2.60
CA MET A 1 -14.73 -16.74 -1.19
C MET A 1 -15.97 -16.15 -0.53
N LYS A 2 -16.83 -16.95 0.12
CA LYS A 2 -18.01 -16.42 0.86
C LYS A 2 -17.66 -15.78 2.23
N ASN A 3 -16.49 -16.09 2.80
CA ASN A 3 -16.09 -15.67 4.16
C ASN A 3 -14.70 -14.98 4.19
N PHE A 4 -14.49 -13.92 3.41
CA PHE A 4 -13.28 -13.10 3.56
C PHE A 4 -13.34 -12.37 4.90
N LYS A 5 -12.31 -12.55 5.74
CA LYS A 5 -12.16 -11.87 7.03
C LYS A 5 -10.78 -11.22 7.07
N VAL A 6 -10.72 -9.96 7.48
CA VAL A 6 -9.46 -9.25 7.73
C VAL A 6 -8.79 -9.88 8.97
N ALA A 7 -7.54 -10.30 8.83
CA ALA A 7 -6.78 -10.83 9.96
C ALA A 7 -6.61 -9.75 11.04
N ASN A 8 -6.66 -10.14 12.31
CA ASN A 8 -6.34 -9.31 13.49
C ASN A 8 -7.33 -8.20 13.87
N LEU A 9 -8.57 -8.18 13.33
CA LEU A 9 -9.61 -7.28 13.83
C LEU A 9 -10.42 -7.86 15.00
N GLU A 10 -10.48 -9.19 15.08
CA GLU A 10 -11.09 -9.88 16.21
C GLU A 10 -10.04 -10.07 17.32
N PRO A 11 -10.38 -9.82 18.59
CA PRO A 11 -9.50 -10.17 19.70
C PRO A 11 -9.08 -11.65 19.65
N PRO A 12 -7.87 -12.00 20.10
CA PRO A 12 -7.47 -13.41 20.21
C PRO A 12 -8.53 -14.22 20.95
N LYS A 13 -8.82 -15.44 20.47
CA LYS A 13 -9.86 -16.31 21.05
C LYS A 13 -9.69 -16.40 22.57
N GLY A 14 -10.77 -16.12 23.31
CA GLY A 14 -10.78 -16.10 24.79
C GLY A 14 -10.56 -14.71 25.43
N GLN A 15 -10.41 -13.65 24.64
CA GLN A 15 -10.29 -12.28 25.13
C GLN A 15 -11.63 -11.56 24.98
N THR A 16 -12.36 -11.38 26.08
CA THR A 16 -13.55 -10.52 26.12
C THR A 16 -13.15 -9.05 26.06
N ASP A 17 -14.04 -8.18 25.59
CA ASP A 17 -13.84 -6.71 25.62
C ASP A 17 -13.43 -6.21 27.02
N PHE A 18 -13.95 -6.86 28.08
CA PHE A 18 -13.55 -6.62 29.46
C PHE A 18 -12.06 -6.89 29.72
N ARG A 19 -11.51 -8.01 29.25
CA ARG A 19 -10.09 -8.37 29.44
C ARG A 19 -9.17 -7.43 28.67
N ILE A 20 -9.59 -7.00 27.48
CA ILE A 20 -8.84 -6.04 26.66
C ILE A 20 -8.80 -4.67 27.36
N ASN A 21 -9.95 -4.19 27.84
CA ASN A 21 -10.03 -2.94 28.60
C ASN A 21 -9.27 -3.01 29.93
N SER A 22 -9.27 -4.16 30.60
CA SER A 22 -8.49 -4.37 31.82
C SER A 22 -6.98 -4.32 31.55
N ARG A 23 -6.50 -4.93 30.45
CA ARG A 23 -5.10 -4.80 30.02
C ARG A 23 -4.74 -3.36 29.65
N ARG A 24 -5.64 -2.63 28.98
CA ARG A 24 -5.46 -1.20 28.68
C ARG A 24 -5.30 -0.38 29.95
N ASN A 25 -6.15 -0.64 30.95
CA ASN A 25 -6.07 0.06 32.23
C ASN A 25 -4.78 -0.26 32.98
N LEU A 26 -4.32 -1.52 32.94
CA LEU A 26 -3.06 -1.92 33.55
C LEU A 26 -1.84 -1.31 32.84
N LEU A 27 -1.82 -1.31 31.50
CA LEU A 27 -0.80 -0.62 30.70
C LEU A 27 -0.77 0.87 31.05
N LYS A 28 -1.93 1.54 31.02
CA LYS A 28 -2.02 2.95 31.37
C LYS A 28 -1.50 3.23 32.80
N GLN A 29 -1.77 2.36 33.76
CA GLN A 29 -1.25 2.47 35.12
C GLN A 29 0.27 2.26 35.19
N LEU A 30 0.82 1.32 34.43
CA LEU A 30 2.27 1.12 34.29
C LEU A 30 2.95 2.33 33.62
N ASP A 31 2.36 2.85 32.54
CA ASP A 31 2.85 4.04 31.83
C ASP A 31 2.77 5.28 32.75
N ASP A 32 1.66 5.46 33.48
CA ASP A 32 1.50 6.55 34.46
C ASP A 32 2.55 6.46 35.59
N LEU A 33 2.99 5.25 35.99
CA LEU A 33 4.09 5.05 36.94
C LEU A 33 5.47 5.34 36.32
N GLN A 34 5.64 5.05 35.03
CA GLN A 34 6.88 5.24 34.29
C GLN A 34 7.11 6.70 33.87
N ARG A 35 6.02 7.49 33.80
CA ARG A 35 5.97 8.93 33.47
C ARG A 35 6.84 9.84 34.33
N ARG A 36 7.32 9.36 35.49
CA ARG A 36 8.28 10.09 36.34
C ARG A 36 9.72 10.06 35.81
N THR A 37 10.00 9.29 34.75
CA THR A 37 11.36 9.05 34.21
C THR A 37 11.43 9.21 32.70
N GLU A 38 10.43 9.81 32.05
CA GLU A 38 10.25 9.72 30.59
C GLU A 38 11.00 10.77 29.74
N THR A 39 11.41 10.33 28.55
CA THR A 39 11.90 11.16 27.44
C THR A 39 10.79 11.34 26.39
N SER A 40 10.93 12.31 25.48
CA SER A 40 9.95 12.61 24.40
C SER A 40 9.56 11.39 23.54
N SER A 41 10.45 10.40 23.44
CA SER A 41 10.25 9.17 22.67
C SER A 41 9.18 8.22 23.24
N THR A 42 8.86 8.30 24.54
CA THR A 42 7.84 7.45 25.18
C THR A 42 6.43 8.00 24.93
N ILE A 43 6.28 9.33 25.02
CA ILE A 43 5.01 10.04 24.77
C ILE A 43 4.49 9.82 23.33
N GLN A 44 5.39 9.78 22.34
CA GLN A 44 5.02 9.49 20.94
C GLN A 44 4.53 8.05 20.73
N ARG A 45 5.05 7.08 21.50
CA ARG A 45 4.60 5.69 21.43
C ARG A 45 3.20 5.53 22.03
N ASP A 46 2.92 6.11 23.18
CA ASP A 46 1.61 6.04 23.85
C ASP A 46 0.48 6.63 22.99
N THR A 47 0.77 7.74 22.32
CA THR A 47 -0.18 8.37 21.39
C THR A 47 -0.44 7.52 20.16
N ALA A 48 0.59 6.86 19.60
CA ALA A 48 0.43 5.91 18.50
C ALA A 48 -0.40 4.67 18.92
N TYR A 49 -0.11 4.07 20.08
CA TYR A 49 -0.86 2.93 20.62
C TYR A 49 -2.32 3.28 20.91
N SER A 50 -2.58 4.43 21.54
CA SER A 50 -3.93 4.88 21.84
C SER A 50 -4.74 5.14 20.56
N ARG A 51 -4.13 5.69 19.52
CA ARG A 51 -4.76 5.88 18.20
C ARG A 51 -5.05 4.55 17.51
N ALA A 52 -4.09 3.63 17.47
CA ALA A 52 -4.27 2.31 16.88
C ALA A 52 -5.38 1.52 17.59
N PHE A 53 -5.44 1.58 18.92
CA PHE A 53 -6.48 0.92 19.71
C PHE A 53 -7.86 1.53 19.48
N ASN A 54 -7.98 2.86 19.49
CA ASN A 54 -9.25 3.54 19.21
C ASN A 54 -9.71 3.27 17.78
N LEU A 55 -8.79 3.12 16.82
CA LEU A 55 -9.09 2.71 15.46
C LEU A 55 -9.63 1.27 15.44
N LEU A 56 -8.97 0.31 16.08
CA LEU A 56 -9.44 -1.09 16.11
C LEU A 56 -10.76 -1.30 16.87
N THR A 57 -11.07 -0.46 17.85
CA THR A 57 -12.25 -0.62 18.72
C THR A 57 -13.44 0.26 18.35
N SER A 58 -13.25 1.26 17.48
CA SER A 58 -14.32 2.15 17.04
C SER A 58 -15.37 1.40 16.22
N PRO A 59 -16.68 1.51 16.55
CA PRO A 59 -17.75 0.93 15.76
C PRO A 59 -17.75 1.40 14.29
N LYS A 60 -17.39 2.67 14.06
CA LYS A 60 -17.25 3.24 12.71
C LYS A 60 -16.14 2.51 11.93
N THR A 61 -15.03 2.23 12.60
CA THR A 61 -13.90 1.53 11.98
C THR A 61 -14.24 0.07 11.74
N ARG A 62 -14.85 -0.64 12.69
CA ARG A 62 -15.33 -2.02 12.46
C ARG A 62 -16.26 -2.13 11.26
N LYS A 63 -17.19 -1.18 11.09
CA LYS A 63 -18.08 -1.13 9.93
C LYS A 63 -17.31 -0.87 8.62
N ALA A 64 -16.32 0.01 8.64
CA ALA A 64 -15.46 0.25 7.48
C ALA A 64 -14.70 -1.03 7.05
N PHE A 65 -14.34 -1.86 8.03
CA PHE A 65 -13.66 -3.14 7.82
C PHE A 65 -14.55 -4.33 7.44
N ASP A 66 -15.88 -4.16 7.36
CA ASP A 66 -16.79 -5.23 6.97
C ASP A 66 -17.18 -5.12 5.48
N PRO A 67 -16.57 -5.91 4.58
CA PRO A 67 -16.95 -5.94 3.18
C PRO A 67 -18.29 -6.65 2.92
N ALA A 68 -18.90 -7.32 3.91
CA ALA A 68 -20.21 -7.94 3.75
C ALA A 68 -21.35 -6.90 3.66
N GLU A 69 -21.10 -5.66 4.06
CA GLU A 69 -22.01 -4.53 3.88
C GLU A 69 -22.13 -4.10 2.40
N GLU A 70 -21.24 -4.59 1.52
CA GLU A 70 -21.27 -4.27 0.10
C GLU A 70 -22.08 -5.27 -0.71
N THR A 71 -22.72 -4.77 -1.76
CA THR A 71 -23.52 -5.61 -2.66
C THR A 71 -22.65 -6.70 -3.30
N ASP A 72 -23.25 -7.87 -3.55
CA ASP A 72 -22.55 -8.95 -4.22
C ASP A 72 -22.03 -8.55 -5.61
N LYS A 73 -22.81 -7.75 -6.35
CA LYS A 73 -22.40 -7.20 -7.65
C LYS A 73 -21.10 -6.40 -7.55
N LEU A 74 -20.96 -5.53 -6.53
CA LEU A 74 -19.74 -4.74 -6.36
C LEU A 74 -18.56 -5.64 -5.96
N ARG A 75 -18.79 -6.59 -5.05
CA ARG A 75 -17.75 -7.55 -4.65
C ARG A 75 -17.29 -8.43 -5.81
N ASP A 76 -18.17 -8.73 -6.76
CA ASP A 76 -17.85 -9.44 -8.00
C ASP A 76 -17.08 -8.55 -8.98
N ARG A 77 -17.40 -7.25 -9.08
CA ARG A 77 -16.66 -6.28 -9.91
C ARG A 77 -15.17 -6.19 -9.52
N TYR A 78 -14.88 -6.20 -8.22
CA TYR A 78 -13.51 -6.23 -7.68
C TYR A 78 -12.85 -7.61 -7.80
N GLY A 79 -13.62 -8.68 -7.98
CA GLY A 79 -13.14 -10.06 -7.97
C GLY A 79 -13.15 -10.68 -6.56
N ARG A 80 -13.59 -11.94 -6.50
CA ARG A 80 -13.76 -12.71 -5.24
C ARG A 80 -12.48 -13.42 -4.77
N ASN A 81 -11.34 -12.73 -4.94
CA ASN A 81 -10.01 -13.14 -4.49
C ASN A 81 -9.50 -12.16 -3.40
N THR A 82 -8.40 -12.50 -2.72
CA THR A 82 -7.85 -11.70 -1.63
C THR A 82 -7.53 -10.27 -2.06
N PHE A 83 -6.85 -10.09 -3.20
CA PHE A 83 -6.46 -8.76 -3.68
C PHE A 83 -7.67 -7.87 -3.98
N GLY A 84 -8.64 -8.38 -4.74
CA GLY A 84 -9.88 -7.68 -5.05
C GLY A 84 -10.65 -7.24 -3.81
N GLN A 85 -10.82 -8.13 -2.83
CA GLN A 85 -11.50 -7.78 -1.58
C GLN A 85 -10.68 -6.81 -0.72
N SER A 86 -9.34 -6.87 -0.77
CA SER A 86 -8.47 -5.89 -0.12
C SER A 86 -8.56 -4.50 -0.76
N CYS A 87 -8.65 -4.41 -2.09
CA CYS A 87 -8.91 -3.14 -2.80
C CYS A 87 -10.28 -2.55 -2.43
N LEU A 88 -11.33 -3.38 -2.40
CA LEU A 88 -12.66 -2.93 -1.96
C LEU A 88 -12.64 -2.41 -0.52
N LEU A 89 -11.94 -3.12 0.36
CA LEU A 89 -11.75 -2.68 1.74
C LEU A 89 -10.97 -1.36 1.80
N ALA A 90 -9.92 -1.20 0.99
CA ALA A 90 -9.15 0.03 0.93
C ALA A 90 -10.04 1.23 0.55
N ARG A 91 -10.91 1.07 -0.46
CA ARG A 91 -11.90 2.09 -0.80
C ARG A 91 -12.78 2.45 0.39
N ARG A 92 -13.34 1.46 1.10
CA ARG A 92 -14.18 1.71 2.29
C ARG A 92 -13.41 2.42 3.40
N LEU A 93 -12.14 2.08 3.61
CA LEU A 93 -11.29 2.74 4.60
C LEU A 93 -11.05 4.21 4.25
N ILE A 94 -10.77 4.51 2.98
CA ILE A 94 -10.59 5.87 2.45
C ILE A 94 -11.89 6.67 2.62
N GLU A 95 -13.02 6.12 2.18
CA GLU A 95 -14.35 6.72 2.33
C GLU A 95 -14.70 7.05 3.78
N ASN A 96 -14.22 6.24 4.74
CA ASN A 96 -14.44 6.45 6.17
C ASN A 96 -13.37 7.33 6.84
N GLY A 97 -12.46 7.94 6.07
CA GLY A 97 -11.51 8.95 6.51
C GLY A 97 -10.10 8.45 6.82
N SER A 98 -9.77 7.21 6.43
CA SER A 98 -8.38 6.72 6.53
C SER A 98 -7.51 7.52 5.56
N ARG A 99 -6.41 8.08 6.07
CA ARG A 99 -5.51 8.96 5.30
C ARG A 99 -4.41 8.23 4.55
N PHE A 100 -4.18 6.96 4.88
CA PHE A 100 -3.16 6.12 4.26
C PHE A 100 -3.59 4.67 4.37
N VAL A 101 -3.56 3.96 3.24
CA VAL A 101 -3.89 2.54 3.16
C VAL A 101 -2.86 1.87 2.26
N THR A 102 -2.31 0.75 2.72
CA THR A 102 -1.43 -0.11 1.92
C THR A 102 -2.17 -1.39 1.59
N VAL A 103 -2.19 -1.76 0.30
CA VAL A 103 -2.74 -3.03 -0.15
C VAL A 103 -1.60 -3.88 -0.69
N ASN A 104 -1.33 -4.99 -0.02
CA ASN A 104 -0.44 -6.01 -0.55
C ASN A 104 -1.25 -7.01 -1.38
N HIS A 105 -0.72 -7.39 -2.55
CA HIS A 105 -1.34 -8.43 -3.37
C HIS A 105 -1.28 -9.79 -2.66
N PHE A 106 -0.21 -10.04 -1.89
CA PHE A 106 0.02 -11.29 -1.16
C PHE A 106 0.58 -11.03 0.23
N ASP A 107 0.22 -11.90 1.19
CA ASP A 107 0.77 -11.86 2.56
C ASP A 107 2.15 -12.54 2.66
N THR A 108 2.48 -13.38 1.69
CA THR A 108 3.74 -14.12 1.58
C THR A 108 4.08 -14.31 0.11
N VAL A 109 5.35 -14.54 -0.20
CA VAL A 109 5.80 -14.94 -1.54
C VAL A 109 5.93 -16.46 -1.68
N PHE A 110 6.06 -17.19 -0.56
CA PHE A 110 6.34 -18.62 -0.58
C PHE A 110 5.09 -19.48 -0.74
N ASN A 111 5.18 -20.49 -1.61
CA ASN A 111 4.13 -21.47 -1.89
C ASN A 111 2.80 -20.83 -2.36
N VAL A 112 2.88 -19.66 -2.99
CA VAL A 112 1.76 -18.96 -3.59
C VAL A 112 2.16 -18.44 -4.97
N THR A 113 1.19 -18.28 -5.86
CA THR A 113 1.37 -17.57 -7.13
C THR A 113 1.47 -16.08 -6.83
N CYS A 114 2.68 -15.54 -6.85
CA CYS A 114 2.97 -14.12 -6.58
C CYS A 114 3.91 -13.55 -7.66
N TRP A 115 4.19 -12.26 -7.62
CA TRP A 115 5.08 -11.60 -8.59
C TRP A 115 6.53 -12.13 -8.58
N ASP A 116 6.91 -13.00 -7.64
CA ASP A 116 8.25 -13.60 -7.48
C ASP A 116 8.39 -14.97 -8.16
N MET A 117 8.24 -15.01 -9.49
CA MET A 117 8.15 -16.25 -10.28
C MET A 117 9.49 -16.67 -10.87
N HIS A 118 10.23 -17.50 -10.13
CA HIS A 118 11.56 -17.96 -10.54
C HIS A 118 11.57 -19.35 -11.20
N ALA A 119 10.46 -20.08 -11.17
CA ALA A 119 10.38 -21.50 -11.53
C ALA A 119 11.49 -22.30 -10.82
N ASN A 120 11.64 -22.09 -9.51
CA ASN A 120 12.82 -22.54 -8.78
C ASN A 120 12.79 -24.05 -8.40
N GLY A 121 11.73 -24.78 -8.74
CA GLY A 121 11.54 -26.20 -8.38
C GLY A 121 11.19 -26.42 -6.90
N SER A 122 10.82 -25.36 -6.17
CA SER A 122 10.51 -25.42 -4.75
C SER A 122 9.42 -24.39 -4.37
N SER A 123 9.67 -23.52 -3.39
CA SER A 123 8.66 -22.59 -2.86
C SER A 123 8.24 -21.47 -3.81
N LEU A 124 8.94 -21.28 -4.94
CA LEU A 124 8.66 -20.27 -5.97
C LEU A 124 8.66 -20.92 -7.37
N ASP A 125 7.87 -21.98 -7.53
CA ASP A 125 7.85 -22.80 -8.75
C ASP A 125 6.90 -22.30 -9.86
N ASN A 126 6.33 -21.10 -9.69
CA ASN A 126 5.52 -20.48 -10.74
C ASN A 126 6.40 -20.02 -11.91
N THR A 127 5.83 -20.06 -13.11
CA THR A 127 6.47 -19.69 -14.38
C THR A 127 5.95 -18.36 -14.89
N TYR A 128 6.54 -17.82 -15.96
CA TYR A 128 6.06 -16.58 -16.56
C TYR A 128 4.58 -16.65 -17.04
N LEU A 129 4.06 -17.84 -17.32
CA LEU A 129 2.67 -18.03 -17.76
C LEU A 129 1.67 -17.66 -16.65
N ASP A 130 2.09 -17.73 -15.40
CA ASP A 130 1.25 -17.46 -14.25
C ASP A 130 1.01 -15.94 -14.06
N TYR A 131 1.88 -15.08 -14.64
CA TYR A 131 1.56 -13.64 -14.77
C TYR A 131 0.26 -13.46 -15.56
N GLU A 132 0.19 -14.04 -16.76
CA GLU A 132 -0.96 -13.91 -17.65
C GLU A 132 -2.21 -14.61 -17.12
N ARG A 133 -2.05 -15.80 -16.54
CA ARG A 133 -3.20 -16.63 -16.12
C ARG A 133 -3.82 -16.20 -14.81
N HIS A 134 -3.04 -15.57 -13.94
CA HIS A 134 -3.46 -15.31 -12.56
C HIS A 134 -3.23 -13.86 -12.15
N LEU A 135 -1.99 -13.36 -12.22
CA LEU A 135 -1.64 -12.10 -11.60
C LEU A 135 -2.20 -10.89 -12.34
N CYS A 136 -1.93 -10.78 -13.65
CA CYS A 136 -2.37 -9.66 -14.46
C CYS A 136 -3.90 -9.56 -14.49
N PRO A 137 -4.68 -10.65 -14.68
CA PRO A 137 -6.13 -10.56 -14.62
C PRO A 137 -6.68 -10.15 -13.25
N GLN A 138 -6.11 -10.68 -12.16
CA GLN A 138 -6.53 -10.30 -10.81
C GLN A 138 -6.20 -8.83 -10.51
N PHE A 139 -5.01 -8.39 -10.92
CA PHE A 139 -4.59 -7.01 -10.77
C PHE A 139 -5.47 -6.06 -11.58
N ASP A 140 -5.63 -6.32 -12.87
CA ASP A 140 -6.43 -5.50 -13.80
C ASP A 140 -7.88 -5.37 -13.32
N GLN A 141 -8.52 -6.49 -12.96
CA GLN A 141 -9.90 -6.48 -12.48
C GLN A 141 -10.08 -5.61 -11.23
N ALA A 142 -9.22 -5.83 -10.21
CA ALA A 142 -9.34 -5.16 -8.93
C ALA A 142 -8.90 -3.69 -8.98
N PHE A 143 -7.81 -3.40 -9.71
CA PHE A 143 -7.28 -2.06 -9.85
C PHE A 143 -8.24 -1.16 -10.62
N THR A 144 -8.76 -1.62 -11.77
CA THR A 144 -9.77 -0.85 -12.52
C THR A 144 -11.03 -0.61 -11.69
N ALA A 145 -11.52 -1.63 -10.97
CA ALA A 145 -12.68 -1.49 -10.08
C ALA A 145 -12.43 -0.43 -8.98
N LEU A 146 -11.22 -0.41 -8.40
CA LEU A 146 -10.86 0.57 -7.37
C LEU A 146 -10.87 2.00 -7.93
N ILE A 147 -10.27 2.21 -9.10
CA ILE A 147 -10.22 3.54 -9.73
C ILE A 147 -11.63 4.03 -10.08
N GLU A 148 -12.43 3.19 -10.74
CA GLU A 148 -13.82 3.52 -11.10
C GLU A 148 -14.67 3.83 -9.85
N ASP A 149 -14.60 3.01 -8.80
CA ASP A 149 -15.40 3.19 -7.58
C ASP A 149 -14.94 4.41 -6.77
N LEU A 150 -13.66 4.78 -6.81
CA LEU A 150 -13.17 6.04 -6.24
C LEU A 150 -13.63 7.25 -7.07
N GLU A 151 -13.65 7.15 -8.40
CA GLU A 151 -14.12 8.21 -9.30
C GLU A 151 -15.63 8.44 -9.15
N GLU A 152 -16.45 7.38 -9.19
CA GLU A 152 -17.90 7.44 -9.04
C GLU A 152 -18.33 8.08 -7.70
N ARG A 153 -17.49 7.98 -6.67
CA ARG A 153 -17.71 8.57 -5.35
C ARG A 153 -17.11 9.97 -5.19
N GLY A 154 -16.43 10.50 -6.20
CA GLY A 154 -15.69 11.76 -6.11
C GLY A 154 -14.50 11.72 -5.15
N LEU A 155 -14.00 10.54 -4.80
CA LEU A 155 -12.85 10.37 -3.90
C LEU A 155 -11.52 10.39 -4.64
N LEU A 156 -11.51 10.10 -5.95
CA LEU A 156 -10.29 10.00 -6.74
C LEU A 156 -9.55 11.35 -6.87
N GLU A 157 -10.28 12.47 -6.89
CA GLU A 157 -9.68 13.80 -6.98
C GLU A 157 -8.76 14.11 -5.78
N ASP A 158 -9.17 13.66 -4.58
CA ASP A 158 -8.45 13.90 -3.32
C ASP A 158 -7.61 12.69 -2.84
N THR A 159 -7.53 11.62 -3.64
CA THR A 159 -6.82 10.38 -3.29
C THR A 159 -5.79 10.03 -4.35
N VAL A 160 -4.50 10.07 -3.98
CA VAL A 160 -3.44 9.49 -4.82
C VAL A 160 -3.42 7.96 -4.65
N VAL A 161 -3.61 7.25 -5.75
CA VAL A 161 -3.44 5.79 -5.84
C VAL A 161 -2.12 5.54 -6.57
N ALA A 162 -1.15 4.97 -5.87
CA ALA A 162 0.16 4.63 -6.41
C ALA A 162 0.39 3.12 -6.34
N VAL A 163 0.78 2.51 -7.47
CA VAL A 163 1.24 1.12 -7.53
C VAL A 163 2.75 1.16 -7.68
N LEU A 164 3.43 0.73 -6.63
CA LEU A 164 4.87 0.85 -6.50
C LEU A 164 5.55 -0.51 -6.57
N SER A 165 6.69 -0.57 -7.23
CA SER A 165 7.61 -1.70 -7.22
C SER A 165 9.01 -1.27 -6.75
N GLU A 166 9.74 -2.21 -6.16
CA GLU A 166 11.14 -2.04 -5.73
C GLU A 166 12.15 -2.47 -6.81
N PHE A 167 11.78 -3.42 -7.67
CA PHE A 167 12.56 -3.87 -8.81
C PHE A 167 11.67 -4.49 -9.89
N GLY A 168 12.24 -4.70 -11.09
CA GLY A 168 11.56 -5.35 -12.20
C GLY A 168 11.91 -6.83 -12.29
N ARG A 169 11.63 -7.40 -13.46
CA ARG A 169 11.88 -8.81 -13.78
C ARG A 169 12.72 -8.93 -15.04
N THR A 170 13.64 -9.89 -15.07
CA THR A 170 14.57 -10.05 -16.19
C THR A 170 13.82 -10.05 -17.53
N PRO A 171 14.27 -9.29 -18.55
CA PRO A 171 13.67 -9.29 -19.88
C PRO A 171 13.56 -10.67 -20.51
N LYS A 172 14.57 -11.51 -20.27
CA LYS A 172 14.65 -12.89 -20.73
C LYS A 172 14.21 -13.84 -19.62
N LEU A 173 13.60 -14.95 -20.03
CA LEU A 173 13.33 -16.06 -19.14
C LEU A 173 14.63 -16.72 -18.70
N ASN A 174 14.65 -17.20 -17.46
CA ASN A 174 15.70 -18.10 -17.00
C ASN A 174 15.51 -19.50 -17.58
N ASN A 175 16.49 -20.39 -17.39
CA ASN A 175 16.48 -21.75 -17.95
C ASN A 175 15.33 -22.65 -17.43
N ARG A 176 14.56 -22.18 -16.44
CA ARG A 176 13.44 -22.90 -15.83
C ARG A 176 12.09 -22.32 -16.23
N GLY A 177 12.06 -21.26 -17.04
CA GLY A 177 10.82 -20.61 -17.48
C GLY A 177 10.28 -19.54 -16.53
N GLY A 178 11.06 -19.12 -15.53
CA GLY A 178 10.77 -17.97 -14.66
C GLY A 178 11.47 -16.69 -15.11
N ARG A 179 11.31 -15.61 -14.32
CA ARG A 179 12.06 -14.36 -14.45
C ARG A 179 12.68 -13.96 -13.11
N ASP A 180 13.95 -13.56 -13.16
CA ASP A 180 14.72 -13.24 -11.95
C ASP A 180 14.59 -11.76 -11.55
N HIS A 181 15.11 -11.41 -10.37
CA HIS A 181 15.14 -10.03 -9.87
C HIS A 181 15.92 -9.14 -10.83
N TYR A 182 15.36 -7.98 -11.14
CA TYR A 182 15.95 -7.08 -12.12
C TYR A 182 15.86 -5.61 -11.69
N PRO A 183 16.82 -5.14 -10.88
CA PRO A 183 16.91 -3.75 -10.47
C PRO A 183 17.05 -2.69 -11.59
N PRO A 184 17.62 -2.98 -12.78
CA PRO A 184 17.86 -1.91 -13.75
C PRO A 184 16.60 -1.21 -14.28
N ALA A 185 15.45 -1.89 -14.38
CA ALA A 185 14.26 -1.34 -15.02
C ALA A 185 12.98 -1.86 -14.38
N TRP A 186 12.04 -0.97 -14.06
CA TRP A 186 10.70 -1.28 -13.54
C TRP A 186 9.71 -0.14 -13.83
N THR A 187 8.43 -0.39 -13.53
CA THR A 187 7.34 0.55 -13.80
C THR A 187 6.53 0.81 -12.52
N ASN A 188 6.05 2.05 -12.36
CA ASN A 188 5.11 2.45 -11.33
C ASN A 188 3.87 3.07 -11.98
N PHE A 189 2.72 3.00 -11.31
CA PHE A 189 1.47 3.61 -11.78
C PHE A 189 1.00 4.67 -10.79
N PHE A 190 0.46 5.78 -11.30
CA PHE A 190 -0.08 6.87 -10.51
C PHE A 190 -1.43 7.31 -11.07
N VAL A 191 -2.43 7.45 -10.21
CA VAL A 191 -3.79 7.87 -10.56
C VAL A 191 -4.37 8.71 -9.41
N GLY A 192 -5.20 9.71 -9.72
CA GLY A 192 -5.89 10.53 -8.72
C GLY A 192 -4.98 11.54 -8.01
N GLY A 193 -5.51 12.28 -7.04
CA GLY A 193 -4.74 13.25 -6.25
C GLY A 193 -4.07 14.34 -7.10
N GLY A 194 -4.78 14.83 -8.13
CA GLY A 194 -4.24 15.80 -9.09
C GLY A 194 -3.27 15.25 -10.14
N VAL A 195 -2.99 13.94 -10.14
CA VAL A 195 -2.17 13.31 -11.19
C VAL A 195 -2.91 13.34 -12.53
N LYS A 196 -2.25 13.88 -13.55
CA LYS A 196 -2.72 13.84 -14.93
C LYS A 196 -2.63 12.41 -15.47
N GLY A 197 -3.77 11.76 -15.65
CA GLY A 197 -3.86 10.41 -16.21
C GLY A 197 -3.63 10.34 -17.73
N GLY A 198 -3.69 9.12 -18.27
CA GLY A 198 -3.67 8.88 -19.73
C GLY A 198 -2.32 9.09 -20.42
N GLN A 199 -1.22 9.04 -19.65
CA GLN A 199 0.12 9.27 -20.16
C GLN A 199 1.10 8.16 -19.76
N VAL A 200 2.16 8.02 -20.54
CA VAL A 200 3.32 7.20 -20.24
C VAL A 200 4.52 8.14 -20.16
N ILE A 201 5.23 8.10 -19.04
CA ILE A 201 6.40 8.96 -18.80
C ILE A 201 7.64 8.09 -18.89
N GLY A 202 8.49 8.43 -19.86
CA GLY A 202 9.70 7.68 -20.18
C GLY A 202 9.46 6.35 -20.89
N SER A 203 10.55 5.65 -21.17
CA SER A 203 10.56 4.37 -21.87
C SER A 203 11.71 3.51 -21.38
N THR A 204 11.66 2.22 -21.72
CA THR A 204 12.83 1.34 -21.66
C THR A 204 13.34 1.09 -23.08
N ASP A 205 14.53 0.49 -23.20
CA ASP A 205 15.00 -0.01 -24.48
C ASP A 205 14.04 -1.06 -25.09
N LYS A 206 14.29 -1.43 -26.35
CA LYS A 206 13.42 -2.35 -27.10
C LYS A 206 13.17 -3.70 -26.42
N ILE A 207 14.05 -4.13 -25.51
CA ILE A 207 13.91 -5.41 -24.80
C ILE A 207 13.48 -5.23 -23.35
N GLY A 208 13.35 -4.00 -22.84
CA GLY A 208 13.03 -3.71 -21.45
C GLY A 208 14.19 -3.88 -20.48
N ALA A 209 15.44 -3.80 -20.94
CA ALA A 209 16.62 -4.06 -20.09
C ALA A 209 17.10 -2.82 -19.32
N ALA A 210 16.96 -1.63 -19.87
CA ALA A 210 17.30 -0.38 -19.18
C ALA A 210 16.32 0.74 -19.52
N PRO A 211 16.12 1.72 -18.62
CA PRO A 211 15.50 2.99 -18.95
C PRO A 211 16.23 3.64 -20.14
N HIS A 212 15.45 4.20 -21.07
CA HIS A 212 15.97 4.82 -22.29
C HIS A 212 15.57 6.29 -22.34
N ASP A 213 14.32 6.59 -22.69
CA ASP A 213 13.82 7.97 -22.71
C ASP A 213 13.31 8.36 -21.33
N ARG A 214 13.62 9.60 -20.92
CA ARG A 214 13.16 10.22 -19.67
C ARG A 214 13.20 9.23 -18.48
N PRO A 215 14.38 8.74 -18.08
CA PRO A 215 14.50 7.89 -16.90
C PRO A 215 13.99 8.63 -15.65
N VAL A 216 13.40 7.88 -14.73
CA VAL A 216 12.86 8.36 -13.46
C VAL A 216 13.59 7.64 -12.33
N LEU A 217 14.12 8.41 -11.38
CA LEU A 217 14.81 7.89 -10.22
C LEU A 217 13.84 7.64 -9.05
N PRO A 218 14.15 6.70 -8.13
CA PRO A 218 13.28 6.43 -6.97
C PRO A 218 12.95 7.66 -6.11
N PRO A 219 13.88 8.61 -5.86
CA PRO A 219 13.54 9.84 -5.16
C PRO A 219 12.48 10.71 -5.87
N GLU A 220 12.44 10.75 -7.20
CA GLU A 220 11.42 11.50 -7.96
C GLU A 220 10.02 10.89 -7.75
N VAL A 221 9.94 9.56 -7.64
CA VAL A 221 8.68 8.83 -7.35
C VAL A 221 8.13 9.24 -5.99
N VAL A 222 8.99 9.24 -4.96
CA VAL A 222 8.59 9.63 -3.60
C VAL A 222 8.24 11.12 -3.52
N ALA A 223 9.01 11.99 -4.17
CA ALA A 223 8.73 13.42 -4.25
C ALA A 223 7.37 13.69 -4.92
N SER A 224 7.01 12.89 -5.94
CA SER A 224 5.71 12.96 -6.60
C SER A 224 4.55 12.59 -5.67
N VAL A 225 4.69 11.52 -4.89
CA VAL A 225 3.68 11.14 -3.87
C VAL A 225 3.47 12.29 -2.88
N TYR A 226 4.55 12.86 -2.36
CA TYR A 226 4.47 13.98 -1.40
C TYR A 226 3.86 15.24 -2.00
N THR A 227 4.19 15.55 -3.25
CA THR A 227 3.58 16.66 -3.99
C THR A 227 2.07 16.44 -4.15
N ALA A 228 1.64 15.25 -4.56
CA ALA A 228 0.22 14.90 -4.66
C ALA A 228 -0.52 14.95 -3.30
N MET A 229 0.20 14.72 -2.20
CA MET A 229 -0.33 14.89 -0.83
C MET A 229 -0.36 16.36 -0.36
N GLY A 230 0.09 17.32 -1.19
CA GLY A 230 0.15 18.74 -0.84
C GLY A 230 1.29 19.11 0.12
N ILE A 231 2.32 18.27 0.24
CA ILE A 231 3.51 18.56 1.04
C ILE A 231 4.44 19.46 0.21
N ASP A 232 4.72 20.65 0.74
CA ASP A 232 5.71 21.56 0.15
C ASP A 232 7.13 21.04 0.40
N LEU A 233 7.77 20.55 -0.66
CA LEU A 233 9.10 19.94 -0.62
C LEU A 233 10.23 20.95 -0.35
N GLU A 234 9.98 22.24 -0.59
CA GLU A 234 10.96 23.31 -0.37
C GLU A 234 10.94 23.80 1.07
N THR A 235 9.78 23.83 1.72
CA THR A 235 9.65 24.35 3.10
C THR A 235 9.60 23.25 4.15
N THR A 236 9.21 22.03 3.78
CA THR A 236 9.20 20.89 4.71
C THR A 236 10.62 20.37 4.91
N MET A 237 11.19 20.67 6.08
CA MET A 237 12.55 20.28 6.45
C MET A 237 12.54 19.28 7.61
N MET A 238 13.51 18.38 7.61
CA MET A 238 13.79 17.46 8.72
C MET A 238 14.97 17.93 9.56
N PRO A 239 15.04 17.58 10.86
CA PRO A 239 16.22 17.82 11.68
C PRO A 239 17.39 16.97 11.17
N GLY A 240 18.42 17.62 10.63
CA GLY A 240 19.69 17.00 10.28
C GLY A 240 20.69 17.02 11.43
N PRO A 241 21.94 16.58 11.18
CA PRO A 241 23.01 16.63 12.15
C PRO A 241 23.18 18.03 12.77
N GLY A 242 23.27 18.11 14.10
CA GLY A 242 23.35 19.37 14.82
C GLY A 242 22.07 20.24 14.74
N SER A 243 20.92 19.61 14.47
CA SER A 243 19.62 20.29 14.28
C SER A 243 19.58 21.25 13.10
N ARG A 244 20.51 21.12 12.15
CA ARG A 244 20.46 21.87 10.89
C ARG A 244 19.29 21.34 10.05
N PRO A 245 18.37 22.20 9.59
CA PRO A 245 17.31 21.77 8.68
C PRO A 245 17.91 21.19 7.39
N VAL A 246 17.47 20.00 7.00
CA VAL A 246 17.76 19.35 5.72
C VAL A 246 16.47 19.08 4.99
N ARG A 247 16.52 19.03 3.65
CA ARG A 247 15.33 18.72 2.84
C ARG A 247 14.74 17.38 3.26
N PHE A 248 13.41 17.31 3.27
CA PHE A 248 12.70 16.06 3.51
C PHE A 248 13.01 15.02 2.42
N ILE A 249 13.19 15.48 1.19
CA ILE A 249 13.62 14.68 0.04
C ILE A 249 14.50 15.53 -0.88
N GLU A 250 15.58 14.93 -1.38
CA GLU A 250 16.51 15.58 -2.31
C GLU A 250 16.21 15.19 -3.77
N ALA A 251 14.99 15.51 -4.22
CA ALA A 251 14.58 15.35 -5.62
C ALA A 251 13.37 16.24 -5.95
N ASP A 252 13.29 16.63 -7.22
CA ASP A 252 12.07 17.21 -7.79
C ASP A 252 11.03 16.11 -8.03
N PRO A 253 9.72 16.42 -7.95
CA PRO A 253 8.69 15.50 -8.42
C PRO A 253 8.77 15.31 -9.94
N ILE A 254 8.18 14.23 -10.44
CA ILE A 254 8.00 13.97 -11.86
C ILE A 254 7.02 15.01 -12.39
N LYS A 255 7.55 16.08 -12.98
CA LYS A 255 6.77 17.27 -13.37
C LYS A 255 5.64 16.91 -14.31
N GLU A 256 5.85 15.94 -15.19
CA GLU A 256 4.85 15.49 -16.16
C GLU A 256 3.58 14.89 -15.54
N LEU A 257 3.66 14.39 -14.28
CA LEU A 257 2.48 13.92 -13.55
C LEU A 257 1.52 15.07 -13.19
N PHE A 258 2.01 16.30 -13.14
CA PHE A 258 1.28 17.47 -12.67
C PHE A 258 1.20 18.52 -13.80
N GLY A 259 0.01 19.06 -14.02
CA GLY A 259 -0.26 20.06 -15.07
C GLY A 259 -0.41 21.46 -14.50
#